data_AF-A0A392R6R3-F1
#
_entry.id   AF-A0A392R6R3-F1
#
_cell.length_a   1.000
_cell.length_b   1.000
_cell.length_c   1.000
_cell.angle_alpha   90.00
_cell.angle_beta   90.00
_cell.angle_gamma   90.00
#
_symmetry.space_group_name_H-M   'P 1'
#
loop_
_entity.id
_entity.type
_entity.pdbx_description
1 polymer ?
#
loop_
_entity_poly.entity_id
_entity_poly.type
_entity_poly.pdbx_seq_one_letter_code
_entity_poly.pdbx_strand_id
1 'polypeptide(L)'
;MAYTTRDEASSSSSCSPSIQTSSWTNHVFLSFRGEDTRHGFTDHLFASLERRGIKTFKDDYDLKKGEKISNELNKAIEESMFAIIILSPNYASSTW
;
A
#
# COMPACT_ATOMS: atom_id res chain seq x y z
N MET A 1 16.70 4.29 67.12
CA MET A 1 15.98 5.00 66.05
C MET A 1 17.00 5.59 65.09
N ALA A 2 17.12 5.02 63.90
CA ALA A 2 17.81 5.64 62.78
C ALA A 2 16.99 5.25 61.53
N TYR A 3 16.41 6.26 60.88
CA TYR A 3 15.64 6.09 59.66
C TYR A 3 16.62 6.24 58.49
N THR A 4 16.58 5.33 57.52
CA THR A 4 17.29 5.50 56.24
C THR A 4 16.31 5.27 55.11
N THR A 5 16.23 6.29 54.26
CA THR A 5 15.27 6.53 53.20
C THR A 5 15.54 5.61 52.00
N ARG A 6 14.46 5.11 51.39
CA ARG A 6 14.47 4.35 50.12
C ARG A 6 14.78 5.31 48.98
N ASP A 7 15.81 5.03 48.18
CA ASP A 7 15.96 5.64 46.86
C ASP A 7 14.92 5.04 45.90
N GLU A 8 13.94 5.85 45.52
CA GLU A 8 12.98 5.53 44.47
C GLU A 8 13.61 5.87 43.12
N ALA A 9 14.14 4.87 42.42
CA ALA A 9 14.57 5.04 41.05
C ALA A 9 13.34 5.17 40.14
N SER A 10 13.04 6.39 39.69
CA SER A 10 12.03 6.65 38.67
C SER A 10 12.42 5.95 37.37
N SER A 11 11.76 4.83 37.07
CA SER A 11 11.82 4.15 35.79
C SER A 11 11.23 5.06 34.72
N SER A 12 12.07 5.66 33.88
CA SER A 12 11.63 6.37 32.70
C SER A 12 10.97 5.37 31.74
N SER A 13 9.67 5.52 31.53
CA SER A 13 8.99 4.81 30.45
C SER A 13 9.54 5.37 29.14
N SER A 14 10.41 4.60 28.49
CA SER A 14 10.81 4.88 27.12
C SER A 14 9.57 4.77 26.24
N CYS A 15 8.97 5.91 25.92
CA CYS A 15 7.94 6.03 24.90
C CYS A 15 8.61 5.76 23.54
N SER A 16 8.76 4.50 23.20
CA SER A 16 9.01 4.11 21.82
C SER A 16 7.75 4.51 21.05
N PRO A 17 7.84 5.34 20.00
CA PRO A 17 6.69 5.58 19.16
C PRO A 17 6.29 4.23 18.58
N SER A 18 5.16 3.68 19.03
CA SER A 18 4.53 2.57 18.33
C SER A 18 4.13 3.17 16.98
N ILE A 19 4.89 2.86 15.93
CA ILE A 19 4.36 2.97 14.58
C ILE A 19 3.13 2.08 14.63
N GLN A 20 1.95 2.70 14.71
CA GLN A 20 0.72 2.00 14.45
C GLN A 20 0.86 1.56 13.01
N THR A 21 1.29 0.32 12.81
CA THR A 21 1.10 -0.34 11.54
C THR A 21 -0.41 -0.49 11.44
N SER A 22 -1.08 0.52 10.89
CA SER A 22 -2.31 0.26 10.16
C SER A 22 -2.03 -0.97 9.33
N SER A 23 -2.89 -1.98 9.43
CA SER A 23 -2.75 -3.27 8.78
C SER A 23 -2.85 -3.11 7.27
N TRP A 24 -1.85 -2.46 6.68
CA TRP A 24 -1.74 -2.25 5.26
C TRP A 24 -1.51 -3.61 4.66
N THR A 25 -2.52 -4.10 3.95
CA THR A 25 -2.43 -5.38 3.26
C THR A 25 -1.44 -5.28 2.12
N ASN A 26 -1.26 -4.11 1.51
CA ASN A 26 -0.33 -3.89 0.39
C ASN A 26 0.57 -2.67 0.64
N HIS A 27 1.78 -2.69 0.11
CA HIS A 27 2.64 -1.49 0.11
C HIS A 27 2.24 -0.53 -1.01
N VAL A 28 1.89 -1.06 -2.19
CA VAL A 28 1.61 -0.26 -3.38
C VAL A 28 0.32 -0.70 -4.05
N PHE A 29 -0.53 0.26 -4.40
CA PHE A 29 -1.59 0.12 -5.38
C PHE A 29 -1.07 0.59 -6.74
N LEU A 30 -1.07 -0.27 -7.75
CA LEU A 30 -0.58 0.02 -9.10
C LEU A 30 -1.75 0.11 -10.08
N SER A 31 -2.08 1.32 -10.53
CA SER A 31 -3.14 1.58 -11.50
C SER A 31 -2.59 1.95 -12.86
N PHE A 32 -3.15 1.35 -13.91
CA PHE A 32 -2.70 1.50 -15.28
C PHE A 32 -3.81 1.10 -16.26
N ARG A 33 -3.71 1.58 -17.50
CA ARG A 33 -4.53 1.05 -18.58
C ARG A 33 -3.92 -0.25 -19.09
N GLY A 34 -4.61 -1.37 -18.85
CA GLY A 34 -4.17 -2.69 -19.29
C GLY A 34 -3.81 -2.74 -20.77
N GLU A 35 -4.72 -2.26 -21.62
CA GLU A 35 -4.55 -2.22 -23.08
C GLU A 35 -3.30 -1.44 -23.54
N ASP A 36 -2.92 -0.37 -22.81
CA ASP A 36 -1.80 0.48 -23.22
C ASP A 36 -0.44 -0.05 -22.72
N THR A 37 -0.40 -0.65 -21.53
CA THR A 37 0.88 -0.83 -20.80
C THR A 37 1.10 -2.20 -20.15
N ARG A 38 0.09 -3.10 -20.15
CA ARG A 38 0.13 -4.40 -19.43
C ARG A 38 1.39 -5.20 -19.71
N HIS A 39 1.75 -5.38 -20.97
CA HIS A 39 2.84 -6.27 -21.40
C HIS A 39 4.20 -5.57 -21.57
N GLY A 40 4.28 -4.28 -21.26
CA GLY A 40 5.49 -3.49 -21.42
C GLY A 40 5.96 -2.92 -20.09
N PHE A 41 5.83 -1.60 -19.95
CA PHE A 41 6.30 -0.87 -18.77
C PHE A 41 5.74 -1.42 -17.45
N THR A 42 4.42 -1.71 -17.39
CA THR A 42 3.76 -2.15 -16.16
C THR A 42 4.26 -3.51 -15.71
N ASP A 43 4.48 -4.46 -16.62
CA ASP A 43 4.98 -5.79 -16.29
C ASP A 43 6.38 -5.73 -15.67
N HIS A 44 7.29 -4.96 -16.30
CA HIS A 44 8.64 -4.78 -15.80
C HIS A 44 8.69 -4.06 -14.45
N LEU A 45 7.82 -3.06 -14.25
CA LEU A 45 7.71 -2.36 -12.98
C LEU A 45 7.20 -3.31 -11.89
N PHE A 46 6.11 -4.04 -12.14
CA PHE A 46 5.52 -4.98 -11.21
C PHE A 46 6.53 -6.06 -10.79
N ALA A 47 7.17 -6.73 -11.76
CA ALA A 47 8.20 -7.73 -11.49
C ALA A 47 9.39 -7.17 -10.68
N SER A 48 9.70 -5.88 -10.84
CA SER A 48 10.77 -5.23 -10.09
C SER A 48 10.40 -4.86 -8.66
N LEU A 49 9.13 -4.51 -8.42
CA LEU A 49 8.59 -4.33 -7.08
C LEU A 49 8.57 -5.65 -6.32
N GLU A 50 8.08 -6.73 -6.95
CA GLU A 50 8.06 -8.07 -6.36
C GLU A 50 9.46 -8.56 -6.00
N ARG A 51 10.44 -8.40 -6.89
CA ARG A 51 11.84 -8.78 -6.64
C ARG A 51 12.45 -8.05 -5.45
N ARG A 52 11.95 -6.87 -5.11
CA ARG A 52 12.36 -6.08 -3.94
C ARG A 52 11.55 -6.40 -2.68
N GLY A 53 10.64 -7.37 -2.73
CA GLY A 53 9.75 -7.71 -1.62
C GLY A 53 8.66 -6.66 -1.36
N ILE A 54 8.40 -5.78 -2.33
CA ILE A 54 7.34 -4.78 -2.21
C ILE A 54 6.04 -5.43 -2.64
N LYS A 55 5.14 -5.67 -1.67
CA LYS A 55 3.81 -6.21 -1.93
C LYS A 55 2.97 -5.19 -2.69
N THR A 56 2.62 -5.51 -3.93
CA THR A 56 1.91 -4.60 -4.83
C THR A 56 0.60 -5.23 -5.27
N PHE A 57 -0.50 -4.48 -5.14
CA PHE A 57 -1.76 -4.80 -5.79
C PHE A 57 -1.70 -4.26 -7.22
N LYS A 58 -1.81 -5.16 -8.21
CA LYS A 58 -1.84 -4.81 -9.63
C LYS A 58 -3.31 -4.73 -10.07
N ASP A 59 -3.77 -3.53 -10.44
CA ASP A 59 -5.12 -3.31 -10.99
C ASP A 59 -5.19 -3.82 -12.44
N ASP A 60 -5.04 -5.14 -12.60
CA ASP A 60 -4.96 -5.82 -13.91
C ASP A 60 -6.31 -6.35 -14.38
N TYR A 61 -7.40 -5.86 -13.79
CA TYR A 61 -8.70 -6.20 -14.31
C TYR A 61 -8.79 -5.69 -15.75
N ASP A 62 -9.48 -6.44 -16.59
CA ASP A 62 -10.19 -5.97 -17.77
C ASP A 62 -11.68 -5.99 -17.37
N LEU A 63 -12.10 -5.35 -16.25
CA LEU A 63 -13.53 -5.24 -15.91
C LEU A 63 -14.30 -4.82 -17.18
N LYS A 64 -15.26 -5.66 -17.52
CA LYS A 64 -16.07 -5.41 -18.71
C LYS A 64 -16.74 -4.05 -18.50
N LYS A 65 -16.70 -3.24 -19.56
CA LYS A 65 -17.27 -1.89 -19.61
C LYS A 65 -18.62 -1.86 -18.88
N GLY A 66 -18.72 -1.15 -17.75
CA GLY A 66 -19.97 -0.98 -16.99
C GLY A 66 -20.19 -1.86 -15.75
N GLU A 67 -19.23 -2.70 -15.32
CA GLU A 67 -19.32 -3.33 -13.99
C GLU A 67 -18.99 -2.33 -12.87
N LYS A 68 -19.70 -2.43 -11.74
CA LYS A 68 -19.44 -1.62 -10.54
C LYS A 68 -18.00 -1.86 -10.06
N ILE A 69 -17.34 -0.80 -9.58
CA ILE A 69 -16.06 -0.89 -8.86
C ILE A 69 -16.15 -2.05 -7.87
N SER A 70 -15.24 -3.02 -8.00
CA SER A 70 -15.25 -4.17 -7.11
C SER A 70 -14.92 -3.72 -5.69
N ASN A 71 -15.54 -4.35 -4.69
CA ASN A 71 -15.19 -4.09 -3.29
C ASN A 71 -13.69 -4.37 -3.04
N GLU A 72 -13.09 -5.27 -3.81
CA GLU A 72 -11.66 -5.58 -3.79
C GLU A 72 -10.81 -4.38 -4.23
N LEU A 73 -11.22 -3.64 -5.27
CA LEU A 73 -10.50 -2.47 -5.76
C LEU A 73 -10.51 -1.33 -4.74
N ASN A 74 -11.68 -1.01 -4.17
CA ASN A 74 -11.78 0.01 -3.11
C ASN A 74 -10.93 -0.37 -1.89
N LYS A 75 -11.00 -1.63 -1.48
CA LYS A 75 -10.19 -2.15 -0.37
C LYS A 75 -8.70 -2.06 -0.68
N ALA A 76 -8.28 -2.38 -1.91
CA ALA A 76 -6.89 -2.28 -2.31
C ALA A 76 -6.37 -0.83 -2.27
N ILE A 77 -7.21 0.15 -2.62
CA ILE A 77 -6.88 1.58 -2.50
C ILE A 77 -6.73 1.98 -1.03
N GLU A 78 -7.69 1.62 -0.17
CA GLU A 78 -7.69 1.97 1.25
C GLU A 78 -6.56 1.28 2.04
N GLU A 79 -6.21 0.05 1.68
CA GLU A 79 -5.23 -0.78 2.39
C GLU A 79 -3.80 -0.69 1.80
N SER A 80 -3.57 0.22 0.83
CA SER A 80 -2.24 0.46 0.26
C SER A 80 -1.56 1.67 0.88
N MET A 81 -0.25 1.58 1.13
CA MET A 81 0.55 2.71 1.65
C MET A 81 0.77 3.79 0.60
N PHE A 82 0.98 3.37 -0.65
CA PHE A 82 1.30 4.24 -1.77
C PHE A 82 0.45 3.87 -2.98
N ALA A 83 0.19 4.84 -3.85
CA ALA A 83 -0.39 4.61 -5.16
C ALA A 83 0.62 5.00 -6.25
N ILE A 84 0.77 4.14 -7.27
CA ILE A 84 1.50 4.44 -8.50
C ILE A 84 0.48 4.42 -9.64
N ILE A 85 0.35 5.56 -10.32
CA ILE A 85 -0.60 5.75 -11.41
C ILE A 85 0.18 5.92 -12.72
N ILE A 86 0.02 4.98 -13.64
CA ILE A 86 0.69 4.99 -14.95
C ILE A 86 -0.23 5.64 -15.97
N LEU A 87 0.02 6.92 -16.27
CA LEU A 87 -0.73 7.67 -17.27
C LEU A 87 -0.26 7.31 -18.68
N SER A 88 -1.20 6.87 -19.51
CA SER A 88 -1.00 6.48 -20.91
C SER A 88 -2.05 7.19 -21.79
N PRO A 89 -1.87 7.21 -23.13
CA PRO A 89 -2.76 7.97 -24.03
C PRO A 89 -4.25 7.68 -23.86
N ASN A 90 -4.63 6.44 -23.55
CA ASN A 90 -6.02 6.02 -23.38
C ASN A 90 -6.40 5.77 -21.92
N TYR A 91 -5.60 6.23 -20.95
CA TYR A 91 -5.86 6.00 -19.53
C TYR A 91 -7.26 6.47 -19.11
N ALA A 92 -7.61 7.72 -19.44
CA ALA A 92 -8.92 8.30 -19.13
C ALA A 92 -10.09 7.75 -19.98
N SER A 93 -9.81 6.88 -20.96
CA SER A 93 -10.86 6.19 -21.72
C SER A 93 -11.39 4.96 -20.98
N SER A 94 -10.69 4.53 -19.91
CA SER A 94 -11.18 3.51 -19.00
C SER A 94 -12.51 3.95 -18.40
N THR A 95 -13.51 3.08 -18.45
CA THR A 95 -14.80 3.28 -17.75
C THR A 95 -14.78 2.77 -16.32
N TRP A 96 -13.60 2.40 -15.81
CA TRP A 96 -13.32 2.33 -14.39
C TRP A 96 -12.28 3.38 -14.07
#